data_AF-D2I517-F1
#
_entry.id   AF-D2I517-F1
#
_cell.length_a   1.000
_cell.length_b   1.000
_cell.length_c   1.000
_cell.angle_alpha   90.00
_cell.angle_beta   90.00
_cell.angle_gamma   90.00
#
_symmetry.space_group_name_H-M   'P 1'
#
loop_
_entity.id
_entity.type
_entity.pdbx_description
1 polymer ?
#
loop_
_entity_poly.entity_id
_entity_poly.type
_entity_poly.pdbx_seq_one_letter_code
_entity_poly.pdbx_strand_id
1 'polypeptide(L)' 'IKKKQQDVLGFLEANKIGFEEKDIAANEENRKWMRENVPENNRPATGYPLPPQIFNESQYRGVRNEF' A
#
# COMPACT_ATOMS: atom_id res chain seq x y z
N ILE A 1 0.87 -11.76 -2.81
CA ILE A 1 1.29 -10.48 -2.17
C ILE A 1 2.52 -9.91 -2.87
N LYS A 2 3.68 -10.61 -2.88
CA LYS A 2 4.91 -10.13 -3.54
C LYS A 2 4.74 -9.73 -5.01
N LYS A 3 4.10 -10.56 -5.84
CA LYS A 3 3.77 -10.21 -7.24
C LYS A 3 2.84 -8.98 -7.35
N LYS A 4 1.93 -8.80 -6.37
CA LYS A 4 1.06 -7.63 -6.33
C LYS A 4 1.84 -6.35 -6.07
N GLN A 5 2.80 -6.38 -5.15
CA GLN A 5 3.69 -5.26 -4.88
C GLN A 5 4.58 -4.96 -6.08
N GLN A 6 5.25 -5.97 -6.64
CA GLN A 6 6.18 -5.79 -7.77
C GLN A 6 5.51 -5.19 -9.01
N ASP A 7 4.28 -5.58 -9.32
CA ASP A 7 3.59 -5.01 -10.47
C ASP A 7 3.17 -3.54 -10.24
N VAL A 8 2.89 -3.13 -8.99
CA VAL A 8 2.65 -1.71 -8.66
C VAL A 8 3.95 -0.92 -8.80
N LEU A 9 5.05 -1.43 -8.25
CA LEU A 9 6.36 -0.78 -8.34
C LEU A 9 6.79 -0.63 -9.80
N GLY A 10 6.72 -1.71 -10.58
CA GLY A 10 7.05 -1.70 -12.00
C GLY A 10 6.16 -0.75 -12.81
N PHE A 11 4.87 -0.64 -12.46
CA PHE A 11 3.99 0.35 -13.09
C PHE A 11 4.43 1.79 -12.78
N LEU A 12 4.73 2.11 -11.52
CA LEU A 12 5.18 3.45 -11.12
C LEU A 12 6.51 3.81 -11.79
N GLU A 13 7.47 2.88 -11.81
CA GLU A 13 8.75 3.04 -12.50
C GLU A 13 8.58 3.27 -14.01
N ALA A 14 7.80 2.42 -14.69
CA ALA A 14 7.57 2.52 -16.13
C ALA A 14 6.95 3.87 -16.55
N ASN A 15 6.13 4.45 -15.67
CA ASN A 15 5.50 5.75 -15.88
C ASN A 15 6.33 6.93 -15.35
N LYS A 16 7.53 6.69 -14.81
CA LYS A 16 8.41 7.71 -14.20
C LYS A 16 7.73 8.49 -13.07
N ILE A 17 6.85 7.83 -12.33
CA ILE A 17 6.20 8.40 -11.15
C ILE A 17 7.18 8.25 -9.99
N GLY A 18 7.47 9.35 -9.28
CA GLY A 18 8.26 9.28 -8.05
C GLY A 18 7.48 8.58 -6.95
N PHE A 19 8.10 7.60 -6.28
CA PHE A 19 7.49 6.89 -5.15
C PHE A 19 8.54 6.52 -4.10
N GLU A 20 8.05 6.18 -2.91
CA GLU A 20 8.85 5.60 -1.84
C GLU A 20 8.24 4.26 -1.40
N GLU A 21 9.07 3.24 -1.26
CA GLU A 21 8.67 1.98 -0.66
C GLU A 21 8.73 2.05 0.86
N LYS A 22 7.58 1.94 1.53
CA LYS A 22 7.50 1.77 2.97
C LYS A 22 7.33 0.30 3.31
N ASP A 23 8.43 -0.39 3.67
CA ASP A 23 8.35 -1.78 4.12
C ASP A 23 7.60 -1.87 5.46
N ILE A 24 6.61 -2.76 5.54
CA ILE A 24 5.81 -3.04 6.74
C ILE A 24 6.18 -4.37 7.40
N ALA A 25 7.01 -5.19 6.74
CA ALA A 25 7.44 -6.49 7.26
C ALA A 25 8.51 -6.30 8.34
N ALA A 26 9.54 -5.49 8.05
CA ALA A 26 10.63 -5.23 8.99
C ALA A 26 10.46 -3.93 9.81
N ASN A 27 9.58 -3.01 9.41
CA ASN A 27 9.34 -1.75 10.12
C ASN A 27 7.94 -1.70 10.72
N GLU A 28 7.88 -1.70 12.05
CA GLU A 28 6.64 -1.67 12.82
C GLU A 28 5.88 -0.34 12.73
N GLU A 29 6.60 0.78 12.66
CA GLU A 29 6.01 2.11 12.52
C GLU A 29 5.24 2.22 11.21
N ASN A 30 5.85 1.80 10.09
CA ASN A 30 5.19 1.74 8.79
C ASN A 30 3.96 0.81 8.82
N ARG A 31 4.08 -0.35 9.48
CA ARG A 31 2.97 -1.31 9.63
C ARG A 31 1.80 -0.73 10.41
N LYS A 32 2.08 -0.03 11.51
CA LYS A 32 1.07 0.62 12.34
C LYS A 32 0.42 1.76 11.57
N TRP A 33 1.22 2.65 10.99
CA TRP A 33 0.75 3.78 10.20
C TRP A 33 -0.16 3.34 9.05
N MET A 34 0.24 2.32 8.28
CA MET A 34 -0.58 1.78 7.19
C MET A 34 -1.95 1.34 7.70
N ARG A 35 -2.00 0.56 8.79
CA ARG A 35 -3.27 0.03 9.34
C ARG A 35 -4.20 1.14 9.84
N GLU A 36 -3.65 2.17 10.45
CA GLU A 36 -4.41 3.32 10.98
C GLU A 36 -4.96 4.21 9.86
N ASN A 37 -4.19 4.37 8.77
CA ASN A 37 -4.53 5.29 7.67
C ASN A 37 -5.29 4.64 6.50
N VAL A 38 -5.46 3.31 6.46
CA VAL A 38 -6.43 2.69 5.54
C VAL A 38 -7.86 3.06 6.01
N PRO A 39 -8.69 3.68 5.15
CA PRO A 39 -10.08 3.99 5.45
C PRO A 39 -10.90 2.74 5.83
N GLU A 40 -11.85 2.88 6.75
CA GLU A 40 -12.62 1.75 7.28
C GLU A 40 -13.38 0.97 6.19
N ASN A 41 -13.93 1.69 5.20
CA ASN A 41 -14.62 1.10 4.05
C ASN A 41 -13.69 0.31 3.11
N ASN A 42 -12.36 0.47 3.23
CA ASN A 42 -11.35 -0.26 2.47
C ASN A 42 -10.63 -1.32 3.33
N ARG A 43 -11.01 -1.49 4.61
CA ARG A 43 -10.47 -2.56 5.47
C ARG A 43 -11.19 -3.88 5.19
N PRO A 44 -10.49 -5.02 5.30
CA PRO A 44 -11.14 -6.33 5.16
C PRO A 44 -12.11 -6.59 6.31
N ALA A 45 -13.14 -7.40 6.06
CA ALA A 45 -14.10 -7.81 7.09
C ALA A 45 -13.46 -8.58 8.27
N THR A 46 -12.32 -9.23 8.02
CA THR A 46 -11.52 -9.92 9.03
C THR A 46 -10.02 -9.69 8.80
N GLY A 47 -9.26 -9.56 9.89
CA GLY A 47 -7.81 -9.37 9.84
C GLY A 47 -7.37 -7.93 9.53
N TYR A 48 -6.15 -7.79 8.99
CA TYR A 48 -5.54 -6.50 8.67
C TYR A 48 -5.48 -6.26 7.16
N PRO A 49 -5.53 -4.99 6.71
CA PRO A 49 -5.26 -4.66 5.31
C PRO A 49 -3.87 -5.20 4.90
N LEU A 50 -3.83 -5.92 3.77
CA LEU A 50 -2.62 -6.56 3.24
C LEU A 50 -2.00 -5.68 2.15
N PRO A 51 -0.67 -5.67 2.00
CA PRO A 51 -0.02 -4.87 0.97
C PRO A 51 -0.24 -5.46 -0.45
N PRO A 52 -0.08 -4.64 -1.51
CA PRO A 52 0.27 -3.22 -1.48
C PRO A 52 -0.92 -2.33 -1.06
N GLN A 53 -0.61 -1.26 -0.33
CA GLN A 53 -1.53 -0.18 0.02
C GLN A 53 -0.92 1.12 -0.51
N ILE A 54 -1.61 1.82 -1.39
CA ILE A 54 -1.06 2.97 -2.11
C ILE A 54 -1.56 4.24 -1.44
N PHE A 55 -0.62 5.10 -1.08
CA PHE A 55 -0.88 6.43 -0.53
C PHE A 55 -0.19 7.46 -1.42
N ASN A 56 -0.87 8.58 -1.65
CA ASN A 56 -0.24 9.78 -2.15
C ASN A 56 -0.05 10.70 -0.94
N GLU A 57 1.18 10.81 -0.47
CA GLU A 57 1.52 11.41 0.82
C GLU A 57 0.72 10.74 1.96
N SER A 58 -0.24 11.44 2.57
CA SER A 58 -1.12 10.88 3.62
C SER A 58 -2.50 10.46 3.10
N GLN A 59 -2.80 10.68 1.81
CA GLN A 59 -4.11 10.37 1.24
C GLN A 59 -4.14 8.94 0.69
N TYR A 60 -5.05 8.11 1.21
CA TYR A 60 -5.27 6.77 0.70
C TYR A 60 -5.78 6.78 -0.75
N ARG A 61 -5.17 5.96 -1.61
CA ARG A 61 -5.53 5.81 -3.03
C ARG A 61 -6.11 4.45 -3.39
N GLY A 62 -5.94 3.46 -2.52
CA GLY A 62 -6.48 2.13 -2.73
C GLY A 62 -5.44 1.02 -2.66
N VAL A 63 -5.91 -0.17 -3.03
CA VAL A 63 -5.10 -1.37 -3.24
C VAL A 63 -4.90 -1.64 -4.71
N ARG A 64 -3.99 -2.57 -5.06
CA ARG A 64 -3.80 -2.98 -6.46
C ARG A 64 -5.08 -3.44 -7.17
N ASN A 65 -6.07 -4.02 -6.48
CA ASN A 65 -7.31 -4.43 -7.15
C ASN A 65 -8.16 -3.23 -7.66
N GLU A 66 -7.81 -2.01 -7.25
CA GLU A 66 -8.50 -0.76 -7.61
C GLU A 66 -7.67 0.09 -8.60
N PHE A 67 -6.49 -0.40 -9.03
CA PHE A 67 -5.58 0.25 -10.00
C PHE A 67 -5.38 -0.61 -11.25
#